data_AF-A0A9D8C555-F1
#
_entry.id   AF-A0A9D8C555-F1
#
_cell.length_a   1.000
_cell.length_b   1.000
_cell.length_c   1.000
_cell.angle_alpha   90.00
_cell.angle_beta   90.00
_cell.angle_gamma   90.00
#
_symmetry.space_group_name_H-M   'P 1'
#
loop_
_entity.id
_entity.type
_entity.pdbx_description
1 polymer ?
#
loop_
_entity_poly.entity_id
_entity_poly.type
_entity_poly.pdbx_seq_one_letter_code
_entity_poly.pdbx_strand_id
1 'polypeptide(L)'
;MAAALLQTVAVLLALVVPVAAAAQDRPAEHPLAGRIWDVRGERFVSEDELIAALQGARYVLLGESHDNAEHHRLQARVVERLARTGRKPFVAFEQMDAGQQAALDAHLAAGGDAAALAAG
;
A
#
# COMPACT_ATOMS: atom_id res chain seq x y z
N MET A 1 -28.09 28.48 -4.55
CA MET A 1 -28.22 27.17 -3.88
C MET A 1 -28.70 26.18 -4.94
N ALA A 2 -28.06 25.08 -5.32
CA ALA A 2 -26.81 24.44 -4.95
C ALA A 2 -26.26 23.80 -6.25
N ALA A 3 -24.95 23.82 -6.43
CA ALA A 3 -24.30 23.28 -7.62
C ALA A 3 -24.26 21.75 -7.55
N ALA A 4 -24.75 21.08 -8.60
CA ALA A 4 -24.50 19.67 -8.84
C ALA A 4 -23.16 19.56 -9.58
N LEU A 5 -22.18 18.88 -8.98
CA LEU A 5 -20.95 18.50 -9.68
C LEU A 5 -20.83 16.98 -9.64
N LEU A 6 -21.20 16.35 -10.76
CA LEU A 6 -20.89 14.96 -11.06
C LEU A 6 -19.36 14.78 -10.96
N GLN A 7 -18.90 13.99 -10.00
CA GLN A 7 -17.52 13.52 -9.99
C GLN A 7 -17.39 12.34 -10.96
N THR A 8 -16.76 12.59 -12.09
CA THR A 8 -16.36 11.57 -13.06
C THR A 8 -15.30 10.67 -12.42
N VAL A 9 -15.68 9.46 -12.03
CA VAL A 9 -14.70 8.40 -11.72
C VAL A 9 -14.27 7.78 -13.03
N ALA A 10 -13.10 8.17 -13.52
CA ALA A 10 -12.47 7.51 -14.65
C ALA A 10 -11.86 6.19 -14.16
N VAL A 11 -12.57 5.08 -14.38
CA VAL A 11 -12.04 3.72 -14.19
C VAL A 11 -11.22 3.38 -15.43
N LEU A 12 -9.88 3.36 -15.30
CA LEU A 12 -9.00 2.85 -16.34
C LEU A 12 -8.80 1.34 -16.08
N LEU A 13 -9.47 0.52 -16.90
CA LEU A 13 -9.36 -0.94 -16.90
C LEU A 13 -8.05 -1.32 -17.61
N ALA A 14 -7.04 -1.82 -16.89
CA ALA A 14 -5.81 -2.32 -17.49
C ALA A 14 -5.85 -3.85 -17.63
N LEU A 15 -5.59 -4.27 -18.87
CA LEU A 15 -5.62 -5.61 -19.43
C LEU A 15 -4.78 -6.65 -18.65
N VAL A 16 -5.36 -7.82 -18.41
CA VAL A 16 -4.64 -9.01 -17.92
C VAL A 16 -3.72 -9.54 -19.02
N VAL A 17 -2.44 -9.73 -18.70
CA VAL A 17 -1.54 -10.64 -19.42
C VAL A 17 -0.84 -11.51 -18.38
N PRO A 18 -1.06 -12.84 -18.34
CA PRO A 18 -0.37 -13.70 -17.41
C PRO A 18 0.96 -14.16 -18.02
N VAL A 19 2.07 -13.92 -17.34
CA VAL A 19 3.32 -14.67 -17.59
C VAL A 19 3.92 -15.09 -16.26
N ALA A 20 3.82 -16.40 -16.03
CA ALA A 20 4.69 -17.29 -15.28
C ALA A 20 5.44 -16.74 -14.05
N ALA A 21 5.08 -17.31 -12.90
CA ALA A 21 5.88 -17.36 -11.69
C ALA A 21 7.32 -17.82 -12.00
N ALA A 22 8.23 -16.86 -12.05
CA ALA A 22 9.63 -17.05 -11.76
C ALA A 22 9.96 -16.09 -10.63
N ALA A 23 10.52 -16.61 -9.54
CA ALA A 23 11.04 -15.83 -8.43
C ALA A 23 11.78 -14.60 -8.99
N GLN A 24 11.31 -13.40 -8.66
CA GLN A 24 12.02 -12.18 -9.04
C GLN A 24 13.31 -12.12 -8.22
N ASP A 25 14.37 -12.71 -8.77
CA ASP A 25 15.73 -12.55 -8.31
C ASP A 25 16.06 -11.06 -8.21
N ARG A 26 16.30 -10.61 -6.98
CA ARG A 26 16.89 -9.35 -6.49
C ARG A 26 16.94 -8.16 -7.49
N PRO A 27 16.19 -7.06 -7.25
CA PRO A 27 16.36 -5.82 -8.01
C PRO A 27 17.59 -4.98 -7.59
N ALA A 28 18.63 -5.59 -6.98
CA ALA A 28 19.76 -4.82 -6.45
C ALA A 28 20.64 -4.18 -7.55
N GLU A 29 20.48 -4.56 -8.83
CA GLU A 29 21.32 -4.08 -9.92
C GLU A 29 20.72 -2.93 -10.74
N HIS A 30 19.45 -2.57 -10.53
CA HIS A 30 18.83 -1.50 -11.32
C HIS A 30 19.18 -0.11 -10.76
N PRO A 31 19.62 0.87 -11.57
CA PRO A 31 20.00 2.22 -11.11
C PRO A 31 18.90 3.03 -10.38
N LEU A 32 17.65 2.57 -10.47
CA LEU A 32 16.50 3.16 -9.78
C LEU A 32 16.04 2.38 -8.55
N ALA A 33 16.61 1.21 -8.27
CA ALA A 33 16.23 0.41 -7.13
C ALA A 33 16.41 1.21 -5.82
N GLY A 34 15.37 1.21 -4.98
CA GLY A 34 15.36 1.94 -3.72
C GLY A 34 15.26 3.47 -3.82
N ARG A 35 15.14 4.04 -5.02
CA ARG A 35 14.97 5.49 -5.21
C ARG A 35 13.48 5.86 -5.24
N ILE A 36 13.14 6.98 -4.61
CA ILE A 36 11.77 7.49 -4.56
C ILE A 36 11.66 8.70 -5.49
N TRP A 37 10.75 8.63 -6.46
CA TRP A 37 10.50 9.72 -7.40
C TRP A 37 9.21 10.47 -7.04
N ASP A 38 9.33 11.77 -6.76
CA ASP A 38 8.17 12.66 -6.67
C ASP A 38 7.76 13.06 -8.09
N VAL A 39 6.63 12.53 -8.54
CA VAL A 39 6.07 12.79 -9.88
C VAL A 39 5.73 14.27 -10.07
N ARG A 40 5.24 14.96 -9.04
CA ARG A 40 4.83 16.38 -9.15
C ARG A 40 6.04 17.30 -9.17
N GLY A 41 7.01 17.02 -8.30
CA GLY A 41 8.25 17.79 -8.20
C GLY A 41 9.30 17.44 -9.25
N GLU A 42 9.05 16.39 -10.05
CA GLU A 42 9.97 15.83 -11.05
C GLU A 42 11.39 15.64 -10.51
N ARG A 43 11.49 15.10 -9.30
CA ARG A 43 12.77 14.92 -8.61
C ARG A 43 12.77 13.67 -7.74
N PHE A 44 13.97 13.17 -7.48
CA PHE A 44 14.15 12.18 -6.42
C PHE A 44 14.01 12.84 -5.05
N VAL A 45 13.38 12.11 -4.14
CA VAL A 45 13.19 12.52 -2.75
C VAL A 45 13.73 11.46 -1.80
N SER A 46 14.11 11.88 -0.61
CA SER A 46 14.40 10.97 0.49
C SER A 46 13.12 10.32 1.03
N GLU A 47 13.27 9.21 1.74
CA GLU A 47 12.15 8.59 2.45
C GLU A 47 11.59 9.52 3.55
N ASP A 48 12.44 10.29 4.22
CA ASP A 48 12.01 11.25 5.23
C ASP A 48 11.11 12.34 4.64
N GLU A 49 11.45 12.86 3.45
CA GLU A 49 10.60 13.79 2.70
C GLU A 49 9.27 13.14 2.30
N LEU A 50 9.28 11.89 1.84
CA LEU A 50 8.06 11.14 1.52
C LEU A 50 7.17 11.03 2.77
N ILE A 51 7.71 10.56 3.90
CA ILE A 51 6.94 10.37 5.13
C ILE A 51 6.38 11.71 5.64
N ALA A 52 7.16 12.79 5.58
CA ALA A 52 6.69 14.13 5.94
C ALA A 52 5.50 14.57 5.06
N ALA A 53 5.55 14.33 3.75
CA ALA A 53 4.44 14.62 2.85
C ALA A 53 3.19 13.78 3.16
N LEU A 54 3.38 12.49 3.50
CA LEU A 54 2.27 11.57 3.82
C LEU A 54 1.60 11.86 5.17
N GLN A 55 2.29 12.45 6.15
CA GLN A 55 1.71 12.78 7.46
C GLN A 55 0.47 13.68 7.36
N GLY A 56 0.51 14.66 6.46
CA GLY A 56 -0.57 15.61 6.21
C GLY A 56 -1.70 15.05 5.34
N ALA A 57 -1.52 13.86 4.75
CA ALA A 57 -2.52 13.27 3.88
C ALA A 57 -3.68 12.68 4.69
N ARG A 58 -4.92 12.91 4.21
CA ARG A 58 -6.12 12.24 4.75
C ARG A 58 -6.17 10.77 4.36
N TYR A 59 -5.75 10.47 3.13
CA TYR A 59 -5.70 9.13 2.56
C TYR A 59 -4.32 8.92 1.94
N VAL A 60 -3.76 7.72 2.16
CA VAL A 60 -2.51 7.26 1.55
C VAL A 60 -2.85 5.98 0.82
N LEU A 61 -2.66 5.96 -0.50
CA LEU A 61 -2.85 4.78 -1.33
C LEU A 61 -1.47 4.21 -1.65
N LEU A 62 -1.24 2.96 -1.30
CA LEU A 62 0.00 2.25 -1.58
C LEU A 62 -0.28 1.18 -2.63
N GLY A 63 0.17 1.40 -3.86
CA GLY A 63 0.00 0.44 -4.94
C GLY A 63 1.04 -0.69 -4.88
N GLU A 64 0.70 -1.82 -5.47
CA GLU A 64 1.60 -2.96 -5.65
C GLU A 64 1.35 -3.67 -6.99
N SER A 65 2.37 -4.35 -7.47
CA SER A 65 2.19 -5.56 -8.27
C SER A 65 2.02 -6.75 -7.32
N HIS A 66 0.97 -7.55 -7.52
CA HIS A 66 0.66 -8.68 -6.66
C HIS A 66 1.81 -9.69 -6.61
N ASP A 67 1.96 -10.36 -5.48
CA ASP A 67 3.01 -11.36 -5.20
C ASP A 67 4.46 -10.82 -5.23
N ASN A 68 4.64 -9.50 -5.18
CA ASN A 68 5.96 -8.89 -5.08
C ASN A 68 6.36 -8.67 -3.60
N ALA A 69 7.24 -9.54 -3.10
CA ALA A 69 7.70 -9.48 -1.72
C ALA A 69 8.37 -8.14 -1.34
N GLU A 70 9.03 -7.46 -2.28
CA GLU A 70 9.66 -6.16 -2.01
C GLU A 70 8.60 -5.06 -1.85
N HIS A 71 7.53 -5.08 -2.65
CA HIS A 71 6.42 -4.15 -2.46
C HIS A 71 5.77 -4.33 -1.09
N HIS A 72 5.50 -5.57 -0.67
CA HIS A 72 4.93 -5.83 0.66
C HIS A 72 5.86 -5.32 1.77
N ARG A 73 7.19 -5.47 1.63
CA ARG A 73 8.17 -4.90 2.59
C ARG A 73 8.14 -3.38 2.61
N LEU A 74 8.10 -2.73 1.46
CA LEU A 74 8.08 -1.27 1.35
C LEU A 74 6.78 -0.68 1.91
N GLN A 75 5.64 -1.30 1.64
CA GLN A 75 4.35 -0.91 2.23
C GLN A 75 4.37 -0.99 3.76
N ALA A 76 4.82 -2.13 4.31
CA ALA A 76 4.96 -2.30 5.75
C ALA A 76 5.88 -1.23 6.37
N ARG A 77 7.00 -0.92 5.70
CA ARG A 77 7.92 0.15 6.10
C ARG A 77 7.24 1.52 6.13
N VAL A 78 6.45 1.87 5.12
CA VAL A 78 5.70 3.15 5.10
C VAL A 78 4.68 3.21 6.24
N VAL A 79 3.90 2.14 6.46
CA VAL A 79 2.91 2.07 7.55
C VAL A 79 3.58 2.20 8.92
N GLU A 80 4.68 1.47 9.15
CA GLU A 80 5.46 1.55 10.39
C GLU A 80 6.03 2.96 10.61
N ARG A 81 6.62 3.56 9.58
CA ARG A 81 7.19 4.90 9.64
C ARG A 81 6.14 5.95 9.93
N LEU A 82 4.95 5.86 9.32
CA LEU A 82 3.83 6.72 9.66
C LEU A 82 3.39 6.51 11.11
N ALA A 83 3.27 5.27 11.59
CA ALA A 83 2.90 4.99 12.98
C ALA A 83 3.89 5.61 13.99
N ARG A 84 5.19 5.55 13.72
CA ARG A 84 6.25 6.16 14.54
C ARG A 84 6.17 7.69 14.63
N THR A 85 5.42 8.34 13.75
CA THR A 85 5.19 9.81 13.78
C THR A 85 4.04 10.20 14.70
N GLY A 86 3.44 9.22 15.41
CA GLY A 86 2.28 9.42 16.29
C GLY A 86 0.95 9.22 15.58
N ARG A 87 0.95 8.97 14.26
CA ARG A 87 -0.25 8.60 13.52
C ARG A 87 -0.75 7.21 13.91
N LYS A 88 -2.06 7.03 13.88
CA LYS A 88 -2.72 5.72 14.03
C LYS A 88 -3.58 5.47 12.79
N PRO A 89 -2.97 5.10 11.65
CA PRO A 89 -3.74 4.87 10.43
C PRO A 89 -4.62 3.63 10.59
N PHE A 90 -5.84 3.70 10.07
CA PHE A 90 -6.56 2.49 9.69
C PHE A 90 -5.95 1.98 8.38
N VAL A 91 -5.62 0.69 8.33
CA VAL A 91 -5.09 0.03 7.13
C VAL A 91 -6.21 -0.80 6.54
N ALA A 92 -6.55 -0.50 5.28
CA ALA A 92 -7.47 -1.31 4.49
C ALA A 92 -6.66 -2.08 3.44
N PHE A 93 -7.02 -3.34 3.23
CA PHE A 93 -6.45 -4.21 2.21
C PHE A 93 -7.48 -4.41 1.10
N GLU A 94 -7.05 -4.40 -0.16
CA GLU A 94 -7.94 -4.74 -1.28
C GLU A 94 -8.46 -6.17 -1.17
N GLN A 95 -7.62 -7.08 -0.66
CA GLN A 95 -7.88 -8.50 -0.53
C GLN A 95 -8.89 -8.84 0.59
N MET A 96 -9.28 -7.85 1.40
CA MET A 96 -10.22 -8.05 2.52
C MET A 96 -11.44 -7.16 2.36
N ASP A 97 -12.62 -7.77 2.37
CA ASP A 97 -13.87 -7.02 2.37
C ASP A 97 -14.33 -6.65 3.79
N ALA A 98 -15.25 -5.69 3.88
CA ALA A 98 -15.76 -5.20 5.15
C ALA A 98 -16.56 -6.26 5.94
N GLY A 99 -17.08 -7.30 5.28
CA GLY A 99 -17.75 -8.42 5.92
C GLY A 99 -16.80 -9.29 6.75
N GLN A 100 -15.51 -9.29 6.41
CA GLN A 100 -14.47 -10.04 7.14
C GLN A 100 -13.97 -9.33 8.41
N GLN A 101 -14.38 -8.07 8.66
CA GLN A 101 -13.86 -7.27 9.77
C GLN A 101 -14.06 -7.95 11.14
N ALA A 102 -15.23 -8.52 11.41
CA ALA A 102 -15.51 -9.16 12.69
C ALA A 102 -14.62 -10.40 12.93
N ALA A 103 -14.33 -11.16 11.87
CA ALA A 103 -13.43 -12.32 11.96
C ALA A 103 -11.98 -11.86 12.19
N LEU A 104 -11.54 -10.80 11.50
CA LEU A 104 -10.22 -10.21 11.67
C LEU A 104 -10.02 -9.68 13.09
N ASP A 105 -11.01 -8.95 13.64
CA ASP A 105 -10.97 -8.42 14.99
C ASP A 105 -10.86 -9.55 16.03
N ALA A 106 -11.63 -10.63 15.86
CA ALA A 106 -11.57 -11.79 16.74
C ALA A 106 -10.20 -12.50 16.68
N HIS A 107 -9.65 -12.64 15.48
CA HIS A 107 -8.33 -13.25 15.27
C HIS A 107 -7.21 -12.44 15.94
N LEU A 108 -7.20 -11.12 15.74
CA LEU A 108 -6.24 -10.23 16.35
C LEU A 108 -6.37 -10.22 17.88
N ALA A 109 -7.60 -10.23 18.41
CA ALA A 109 -7.84 -10.31 19.85
C ALA A 109 -7.35 -11.63 20.47
N ALA A 110 -7.36 -12.72 19.70
CA ALA A 110 -6.80 -14.01 20.10
C ALA A 110 -5.25 -14.06 19.99
N GLY A 111 -4.61 -12.98 19.54
CA GLY A 111 -3.16 -12.92 19.33
C GLY A 111 -2.69 -13.64 18.06
N GLY A 112 -3.60 -13.94 17.13
CA GLY A 112 -3.26 -14.56 15.87
C GLY A 112 -2.54 -13.60 14.92
N ASP A 113 -1.64 -14.14 14.11
CA ASP A 113 -0.87 -13.39 13.12
C ASP A 113 -1.44 -13.58 11.70
N ALA A 114 -0.80 -12.95 10.71
CA ALA A 114 -1.21 -13.06 9.31
C ALA A 114 -1.10 -14.50 8.76
N ALA A 115 -0.15 -15.31 9.26
CA ALA A 115 -0.01 -16.69 8.82
C ALA A 115 -1.18 -17.55 9.30
N ALA A 116 -1.65 -17.31 10.53
CA ALA A 116 -2.81 -17.99 11.09
C ALA A 116 -4.14 -17.55 10.42
N LEU A 117 -4.23 -16.32 9.86
CA LEU A 117 -5.40 -15.89 9.08
C LEU A 117 -5.55 -16.66 7.77
N ALA A 118 -4.44 -16.98 7.10
CA ALA A 118 -4.45 -17.65 5.79
C ALA A 118 -4.71 -19.17 5.87
N ALA A 119 -4.65 -19.75 7.08
CA ALA A 119 -4.77 -21.18 7.32
C ALA A 119 -6.18 -21.63 7.74
N GLY A 120 -7.11 -20.70 7.96
CA GLY A 120 -8.51 -20.94 8.33
C GLY A 120 -9.47 -20.65 7.19
#